data_AF-A0A433JZJ4-F1
#
_entry.id   AF-A0A433JZJ4-F1
#
_cell.length_a   1.000
_cell.length_b   1.000
_cell.length_c   1.000
_cell.angle_alpha   90.00
_cell.angle_beta   90.00
_cell.angle_gamma   90.00
#
_symmetry.space_group_name_H-M   'P 1'
#
loop_
_entity.id
_entity.type
_entity.pdbx_description
1 polymer ?
#
loop_
_entity_poly.entity_id
_entity_poly.type
_entity_poly.pdbx_seq_one_letter_code
_entity_poly.pdbx_strand_id
1 'polypeptide(L)' 'MDPLTSLGLQGKVSGTGSLTKKGAGVLSLDNVLNSYTGGTFLQEGTVPPVV' A
#
# COMPACT_ATOMS: atom_id res chain seq x y z
N MET A 1 -6.48 5.05 20.80
CA MET A 1 -5.59 5.65 19.78
C MET A 1 -4.74 4.51 19.26
N ASP A 2 -5.09 3.95 18.10
CA ASP A 2 -4.25 2.92 17.50
C ASP A 2 -2.90 3.56 17.16
N PRO A 3 -1.76 2.95 17.56
CA PRO A 3 -0.46 3.47 17.18
C PRO A 3 -0.36 3.47 15.66
N LEU A 4 0.33 4.45 15.08
CA LEU A 4 0.68 4.50 13.66
C LEU A 4 1.40 3.20 13.25
N THR A 5 0.62 2.18 12.88
CA THR A 5 1.12 0.85 12.57
C THR A 5 1.46 0.85 11.09
N SER A 6 2.73 0.65 10.77
CA SER A 6 3.22 0.60 9.40
C SER A 6 3.37 -0.84 8.95
N LEU A 7 2.82 -1.16 7.79
CA LEU A 7 3.04 -2.42 7.09
C LEU A 7 3.86 -2.14 5.83
N GLY A 8 5.10 -2.60 5.79
CA GLY A 8 5.97 -2.55 4.60
C GLY A 8 5.96 -3.87 3.83
N LEU A 9 5.73 -3.82 2.52
CA LEU A 9 5.87 -4.95 1.62
C LEU A 9 7.13 -4.80 0.76
N GLN A 10 8.10 -5.67 1.01
CA GLN A 10 9.33 -5.77 0.19
C GLN A 10 9.13 -6.59 -1.09
N GLY A 11 8.08 -7.42 -1.16
CA GLY A 11 7.80 -8.29 -2.29
C GLY A 11 7.21 -7.53 -3.48
N LYS A 12 7.37 -8.09 -4.68
CA LYS A 12 6.71 -7.57 -5.89
C LYS A 12 5.20 -7.83 -5.80
N VAL A 13 4.40 -6.78 -5.83
CA VAL A 13 2.95 -6.90 -6.03
C VAL A 13 2.66 -6.81 -7.53
N SER A 14 1.95 -7.79 -8.07
CA SER A 14 1.59 -7.82 -9.50
C SER A 14 0.19 -8.33 -9.74
N GLY A 15 -0.46 -7.84 -10.79
CA GLY A 15 -1.78 -8.29 -11.24
C GLY A 15 -2.66 -7.16 -11.73
N THR A 16 -3.84 -7.49 -12.24
CA THR A 16 -4.81 -6.47 -12.71
C THR A 16 -5.75 -5.97 -11.61
N GLY A 17 -5.67 -6.56 -10.41
CA GLY A 17 -6.50 -6.19 -9.28
C GLY A 17 -6.12 -4.86 -8.64
N SER A 18 -7.10 -4.25 -7.94
CA SER A 18 -6.92 -3.04 -7.14
C SER A 18 -6.49 -3.38 -5.71
N LEU A 19 -5.61 -2.57 -5.13
CA LEU A 19 -5.24 -2.66 -3.72
C LEU A 19 -6.20 -1.80 -2.89
N THR A 20 -6.90 -2.38 -1.92
CA THR A 20 -7.71 -1.60 -0.97
C THR A 20 -7.01 -1.54 0.38
N LYS A 21 -6.64 -0.33 0.80
CA LYS A 21 -6.04 -0.08 2.11
C LYS A 21 -7.11 0.45 3.06
N LYS A 22 -7.31 -0.30 4.16
CA LYS A 22 -8.22 0.05 5.26
C LYS A 22 -7.44 0.26 6.55
N GLY A 23 -8.03 0.98 7.49
CA GLY A 23 -7.47 1.30 8.80
C GLY A 23 -6.45 2.44 8.78
N ALA A 24 -6.28 3.10 9.93
CA ALA A 24 -5.47 4.31 10.09
C ALA A 24 -3.95 4.13 9.87
N GLY A 25 -3.46 2.88 9.78
CA GLY A 25 -2.04 2.57 9.58
C GLY A 25 -1.49 2.97 8.21
N VAL A 26 -0.16 2.89 8.06
CA VAL A 26 0.57 3.21 6.83
C VAL A 26 0.85 1.93 6.05
N LEU A 27 0.67 1.97 4.73
CA LEU A 27 1.08 0.88 3.83
C LEU A 27 2.24 1.36 2.96
N SER A 28 3.42 0.76 3.11
CA SER A 28 4.60 1.02 2.29
C SER A 28 4.79 -0.08 1.25
N LEU A 29 4.94 0.32 -0.01
CA LEU A 29 5.12 -0.53 -1.17
C LEU A 29 6.55 -0.32 -1.68
N ASP A 30 7.52 -0.88 -0.96
CA ASP A 30 8.94 -0.53 -1.10
C ASP A 30 9.61 -1.15 -2.33
N ASN A 31 8.91 -2.03 -3.05
CA ASN A 31 9.41 -2.65 -4.27
C ASN A 31 9.11 -1.81 -5.52
N VAL A 32 10.14 -1.23 -6.13
CA VAL A 32 9.99 -0.44 -7.36
C VAL A 32 9.44 -1.22 -8.56
N LEU A 33 9.50 -2.55 -8.55
CA LEU A 33 8.97 -3.42 -9.62
C LEU A 33 7.49 -3.76 -9.44
N ASN A 34 6.79 -3.10 -8.51
CA ASN A 34 5.34 -3.24 -8.36
C ASN A 34 4.64 -3.01 -9.70
N SER A 35 3.85 -3.98 -10.13
CA SER A 35 3.22 -4.04 -11.45
C SER A 35 1.76 -4.46 -11.29
N TYR A 36 1.04 -3.70 -10.46
CA TYR A 36 -0.40 -3.82 -10.32
C TYR A 36 -1.09 -2.69 -11.08
N THR A 37 -2.09 -3.00 -11.90
CA THR A 37 -2.73 -2.02 -12.79
C THR A 37 -4.09 -1.54 -12.31
N GLY A 38 -4.68 -2.18 -11.29
CA GLY A 38 -5.98 -1.80 -10.74
C GLY A 38 -5.95 -0.57 -9.82
N GLY A 39 -4.79 0.03 -9.58
CA GLY A 39 -4.62 1.20 -8.70
C GLY A 39 -4.71 0.88 -7.20
N THR A 40 -4.57 1.93 -6.38
CA THR A 40 -4.64 1.84 -4.91
C THR A 40 -5.83 2.65 -4.41
N PHE A 41 -6.80 1.97 -3.80
CA PHE A 41 -7.96 2.58 -3.16
C PHE A 41 -7.71 2.74 -1.66
N LEU A 42 -7.56 3.99 -1.23
CA LEU A 42 -7.30 4.35 0.16
C LEU A 42 -8.62 4.67 0.85
N GLN A 43 -9.17 3.74 1.64
CA GLN A 43 -10.39 3.99 2.41
C GLN A 43 -10.07 4.72 3.72
N GLU A 44 -8.96 4.36 4.37
CA GLU A 44 -8.42 5.02 5.56
C GLU A 44 -6.89 4.84 5.62
N GLY A 45 -6.20 5.79 6.27
CA GLY A 45 -4.74 5.76 6.48
C GLY A 45 -3.96 6.56 5.45
N THR A 46 -2.70 6.18 5.21
CA THR A 46 -1.80 6.86 4.24
C THR A 46 -0.96 5.84 3.48
N VAL A 47 -0.80 6.04 2.18
CA VAL A 47 0.20 5.34 1.35
C VAL A 47 1.22 6.40 0.93
N PRO A 48 2.48 6.31 1.38
CA PRO A 48 3.52 7.25 0.99
C PRO A 48 3.78 7.16 -0.53
N PRO A 49 4.14 8.27 -1.18
CA PRO A 49 4.62 8.23 -2.56
C PRO A 49 5.86 7.33 -2.66
N VAL A 50 5.91 6.46 -3.66
CA VAL A 50 7.14 5.71 -4.00
C VAL A 50 8.16 6.73 -4.53
N VAL A 51 9.27 6.91 -3.83
CA VAL A 51 10.46 7.66 -4.28
C VAL A 51 11.50 6.71 -4.83
#